data_AF-A0A0F4J7F1-F1
#
_entry.id   AF-A0A0F4J7F1-F1
#
_cell.length_a   1.000
_cell.length_b   1.000
_cell.length_c   1.000
_cell.angle_alpha   90.00
_cell.angle_beta   90.00
_cell.angle_gamma   90.00
#
_symmetry.space_group_name_H-M   'P 1'
#
loop_
_entity.id
_entity.type
_entity.pdbx_description
1 polymer ?
#
loop_
_entity_poly.entity_id
_entity_poly.type
_entity_poly.pdbx_seq_one_letter_code
_entity_poly.pdbx_strand_id
1 'polypeptide(L)'
;MSSSGDHISVDFATLQSAAGDLEEILKTLNEQLDLLYQRVEKAVLGWEGEARQTFVDQLDKWDRSAQDLQATQAWLHETVVHGHLTYASAHRAVLRGWGAA
;
A
#
# COMPACT_ATOMS: atom_id res chain seq x y z
N MET A 1 14.50 1.01 -32.40
CA MET A 1 13.16 1.31 -31.83
C MET A 1 13.09 0.74 -30.42
N SER A 2 13.72 1.40 -29.43
CA SER A 2 13.84 0.89 -28.05
C SER A 2 13.12 1.74 -26.99
N SER A 3 12.29 2.72 -27.40
CA SER A 3 11.70 3.70 -26.47
C SER A 3 10.56 3.12 -25.62
N SER A 4 9.69 2.26 -26.16
CA SER A 4 8.50 1.79 -25.42
C SER A 4 8.84 0.92 -24.20
N GLY A 5 9.93 0.15 -24.26
CA GLY A 5 10.32 -0.70 -23.13
C GLY A 5 10.96 0.06 -21.98
N ASP A 6 11.59 1.18 -22.28
CA ASP A 6 12.20 2.06 -21.28
C ASP A 6 11.12 2.82 -20.49
N HIS A 7 10.09 3.34 -21.19
CA HIS A 7 8.93 3.99 -20.55
C HIS A 7 8.18 3.04 -19.60
N ILE A 8 7.90 1.81 -20.05
CA ILE A 8 7.21 0.81 -19.22
C ILE A 8 8.05 0.46 -17.96
N SER A 9 9.37 0.37 -18.09
CA SER A 9 10.25 0.11 -16.94
C SER A 9 10.23 1.26 -15.93
N VAL A 10 10.18 2.51 -16.39
CA VAL A 10 10.06 3.71 -15.54
C VAL A 10 8.71 3.74 -14.83
N ASP A 11 7.62 3.40 -15.51
CA ASP A 11 6.28 3.34 -14.91
C ASP A 11 6.21 2.29 -13.78
N PHE A 12 6.80 1.11 -13.98
CA PHE A 12 6.87 0.09 -12.93
C PHE A 12 7.73 0.51 -11.73
N ALA A 13 8.88 1.17 -11.97
CA ALA A 13 9.70 1.71 -10.90
C ALA A 13 8.94 2.77 -10.09
N THR A 14 8.14 3.60 -10.76
CA THR A 14 7.30 4.62 -10.13
C THR A 14 6.21 3.98 -9.27
N LEU A 15 5.54 2.95 -9.77
CA LEU A 15 4.53 2.20 -9.02
C LEU A 15 5.13 1.47 -7.81
N GLN A 16 6.33 0.91 -7.95
CA GLN A 16 7.05 0.29 -6.83
C GLN A 16 7.41 1.30 -5.75
N SER A 17 7.88 2.50 -6.14
CA SER A 17 8.14 3.59 -5.20
C SER A 17 6.88 4.00 -4.45
N ALA A 18 5.78 4.23 -5.18
CA ALA A 18 4.50 4.60 -4.58
C ALA A 18 3.96 3.53 -3.61
N ALA A 19 4.17 2.25 -3.91
CA ALA A 19 3.82 1.16 -3.00
C ALA A 19 4.67 1.18 -1.70
N GLY A 20 5.96 1.50 -1.81
CA GLY A 20 6.84 1.69 -0.65
C GLY A 20 6.43 2.90 0.21
N ASP A 21 6.11 4.03 -0.44
CA ASP A 21 5.65 5.23 0.25
C ASP A 21 4.33 4.96 1.02
N LEU A 22 3.40 4.21 0.42
CA LEU A 22 2.16 3.80 1.08
C LEU A 22 2.41 2.90 2.30
N GLU A 23 3.38 1.98 2.22
CA GLU A 23 3.78 1.14 3.35
C GLU A 23 4.32 1.97 4.52
N GLU A 24 5.18 2.96 4.23
CA GLU A 24 5.74 3.85 5.24
C GLU A 24 4.65 4.74 5.89
N ILE A 25 3.73 5.27 5.09
CA ILE A 25 2.57 6.02 5.57
C ILE A 25 1.71 5.14 6.49
N LEU A 26 1.39 3.91 6.08
CA LEU A 26 0.62 2.97 6.89
C LEU A 26 1.30 2.65 8.23
N LYS A 27 2.63 2.45 8.21
CA LYS A 27 3.40 2.22 9.43
C LYS A 27 3.34 3.42 10.38
N THR A 28 3.57 4.62 9.86
CA THR A 28 3.52 5.87 10.63
C THR A 28 2.13 6.10 11.22
N LEU A 29 1.08 5.82 10.45
CA LEU A 29 -0.30 5.97 10.89
C LEU A 29 -0.65 5.01 12.03
N ASN A 30 -0.21 3.76 11.96
CA ASN A 30 -0.39 2.79 13.05
C ASN A 30 0.36 3.21 14.32
N GLU A 31 1.60 3.70 14.20
CA GLU A 31 2.37 4.20 15.33
C GLU A 31 1.68 5.40 16.02
N GLN A 32 1.12 6.32 15.23
CA GLN A 32 0.35 7.46 15.77
C GLN A 32 -0.92 7.01 16.49
N LEU A 33 -1.60 5.98 15.99
CA LEU A 33 -2.79 5.42 16.63
C LEU A 33 -2.43 4.76 17.98
N ASP A 34 -1.35 3.98 18.03
CA ASP A 34 -0.88 3.35 19.26
C ASP A 34 -0.54 4.41 20.33
N LEU A 35 0.13 5.49 19.93
CA LEU A 35 0.43 6.61 20.81
C LEU A 35 -0.85 7.31 21.30
N LEU A 36 -1.83 7.49 20.41
CA LEU A 36 -3.13 8.04 20.77
C LEU A 36 -3.83 7.14 21.79
N TYR A 37 -3.85 5.83 21.55
CA TYR A 37 -4.45 4.85 22.45
C TYR A 37 -3.80 4.90 23.83
N GLN A 38 -2.47 4.84 23.92
CA GLN A 38 -1.75 4.92 25.19
C GLN A 38 -2.05 6.21 25.98
N ARG A 39 -2.21 7.33 25.27
CA ARG A 39 -2.52 8.62 25.90
C ARG A 39 -3.97 8.72 26.35
N VAL A 40 -4.89 8.16 25.56
CA VAL A 40 -6.34 8.27 25.78
C VAL A 40 -6.86 7.18 26.73
N GLU A 41 -6.22 6.01 26.82
CA GLU A 41 -6.61 4.90 27.71
C GLU A 41 -6.80 5.35 29.17
N LYS A 42 -5.88 6.18 29.68
CA LYS A 42 -5.99 6.75 31.04
C LYS A 42 -7.12 7.78 31.19
N ALA A 43 -7.44 8.49 30.12
CA ALA A 43 -8.51 9.49 30.11
C ALA A 43 -9.90 8.86 29.97
N VAL A 44 -10.02 7.77 29.21
CA VAL A 44 -11.26 7.01 28.98
C VAL A 44 -11.84 6.45 30.27
N LEU A 45 -11.01 6.13 31.27
CA LEU A 45 -11.47 5.69 32.59
C LEU A 45 -12.27 6.76 33.34
N GLY A 46 -12.09 8.05 33.01
CA GLY A 46 -12.83 9.17 33.60
C GLY A 46 -13.95 9.71 32.72
N TRP A 47 -14.16 9.16 31.52
CA TRP A 47 -15.17 9.66 30.58
C TRP A 47 -16.53 9.02 30.83
N GLU A 48 -17.57 9.85 30.91
CA GLU A 48 -18.97 9.40 30.95
C GLU A 48 -19.37 8.76 29.60
N GLY A 49 -20.37 7.87 29.62
CA GLY A 49 -20.62 6.86 28.58
C GLY A 49 -20.71 7.35 27.13
N GLU A 50 -21.17 8.57 26.87
CA GLU A 50 -21.27 9.13 25.51
C GLU A 50 -19.90 9.42 24.88
N ALA A 51 -18.96 9.95 25.66
CA ALA A 51 -17.60 10.23 25.20
C ALA A 51 -16.83 8.93 24.92
N ARG A 52 -17.06 7.90 25.74
CA ARG A 52 -16.53 6.56 25.50
C ARG A 52 -17.08 5.96 24.21
N GLN A 53 -18.39 6.06 23.98
CA GLN A 53 -19.03 5.52 22.78
C GLN A 53 -18.49 6.21 21.52
N THR A 54 -18.41 7.54 21.53
CA THR A 54 -17.85 8.31 20.42
C THR A 54 -16.40 7.92 20.11
N PHE A 55 -15.59 7.68 21.14
CA PHE A 55 -14.21 7.24 20.95
C PHE A 55 -14.13 5.87 20.27
N VAL A 56 -14.93 4.90 20.72
CA VAL A 56 -15.01 3.57 20.10
C VAL A 56 -15.45 3.68 18.63
N ASP A 57 -16.47 4.50 18.34
CA ASP A 57 -16.96 4.69 16.96
C ASP A 57 -15.88 5.28 16.04
N GLN A 58 -15.02 6.17 16.55
CA GLN A 58 -13.89 6.71 15.79
C GLN A 58 -12.78 5.67 15.60
N LEU A 59 -12.52 4.85 16.61
CA LEU A 59 -11.56 3.74 16.51
C LEU A 59 -12.00 2.72 15.45
N ASP A 60 -13.28 2.36 15.40
CA ASP A 60 -13.83 1.45 14.39
C ASP A 60 -13.79 2.04 12.97
N LYS A 61 -13.94 3.37 12.83
CA LYS A 61 -13.77 4.03 11.53
C LYS A 61 -12.32 4.02 11.09
N TRP A 62 -11.40 4.24 12.04
CA TRP A 62 -9.98 4.19 11.77
C TRP A 62 -9.54 2.80 11.31
N ASP A 63 -9.90 1.76 12.04
CA ASP A 63 -9.54 0.37 11.73
C ASP A 63 -9.99 -0.02 10.31
N ARG A 64 -11.21 0.36 9.93
CA ARG A 64 -11.72 0.17 8.56
C ARG A 64 -10.90 0.89 7.49
N SER A 65 -10.53 2.15 7.73
CA SER A 65 -9.69 2.91 6.80
C SER A 65 -8.30 2.33 6.67
N ALA A 66 -7.71 1.84 7.76
CA ALA A 66 -6.40 1.18 7.75
C ALA A 66 -6.44 -0.12 6.94
N GLN A 67 -7.49 -0.92 7.11
CA GLN A 67 -7.71 -2.14 6.33
C GLN A 67 -7.88 -1.87 4.83
N ASP A 68 -8.61 -0.81 4.46
CA ASP A 68 -8.80 -0.41 3.05
C ASP A 68 -7.48 0.03 2.40
N LEU A 69 -6.66 0.80 3.14
CA LEU A 69 -5.33 1.19 2.69
C LEU A 69 -4.41 -0.03 2.52
N GLN A 70 -4.43 -0.99 3.44
CA GLN A 70 -3.68 -2.24 3.34
C GLN A 70 -4.13 -3.08 2.14
N ALA A 71 -5.45 -3.18 1.90
CA ALA A 71 -6.00 -3.88 0.74
C ALA A 71 -5.55 -3.21 -0.57
N THR A 72 -5.56 -1.88 -0.61
CA THR A 72 -5.08 -1.09 -1.76
C THR A 72 -3.59 -1.32 -2.01
N GLN A 73 -2.77 -1.33 -0.97
CA GLN A 73 -1.33 -1.63 -1.07
C GLN A 73 -1.10 -3.04 -1.61
N ALA A 74 -1.81 -4.05 -1.09
CA ALA A 74 -1.68 -5.43 -1.53
C ALA A 74 -2.04 -5.59 -3.02
N TRP A 75 -3.14 -4.96 -3.45
CA TRP A 75 -3.56 -4.93 -4.85
C TRP A 75 -2.52 -4.26 -5.77
N LEU A 76 -1.97 -3.11 -5.35
CA LEU A 76 -0.91 -2.41 -6.09
C LEU A 76 0.34 -3.29 -6.22
N HIS A 77 0.77 -3.91 -5.12
CA HIS A 77 1.93 -4.78 -5.11
C HIS A 77 1.76 -5.98 -6.05
N GLU A 78 0.61 -6.65 -5.99
CA GLU A 78 0.29 -7.76 -6.89
C GLU A 78 0.33 -7.32 -8.35
N THR A 79 -0.29 -6.18 -8.67
CA THR A 79 -0.33 -5.63 -10.04
C THR A 79 1.07 -5.33 -10.57
N VAL A 80 1.96 -4.75 -9.75
CA VAL A 80 3.34 -4.44 -10.14
C VAL A 80 4.15 -5.72 -10.36
N VAL A 81 4.07 -6.69 -9.45
CA VAL A 81 4.80 -7.96 -9.56
C VAL A 81 4.33 -8.78 -10.77
N HIS A 82 3.02 -8.92 -10.96
CA HIS A 82 2.45 -9.63 -12.10
C HIS A 82 2.72 -8.93 -13.43
N GLY A 83 2.64 -7.59 -13.46
CA GLY A 83 2.96 -6.78 -14.63
C GLY A 83 4.42 -6.95 -15.06
N HIS A 84 5.37 -6.88 -14.12
CA HIS A 84 6.78 -7.06 -14.39
C HIS A 84 7.11 -8.46 -14.93
N LEU A 85 6.54 -9.53 -14.34
CA LEU A 85 6.75 -10.91 -14.80
C LEU A 85 6.21 -11.14 -16.21
N THR A 86 5.02 -10.61 -16.49
CA THR A 86 4.36 -10.73 -17.80
C THR A 86 5.13 -9.96 -18.87
N TYR A 87 5.55 -8.74 -18.58
CA TYR A 87 6.35 -7.94 -19.51
C TYR A 87 7.73 -8.55 -19.75
N ALA A 88 8.45 -8.97 -18.70
CA ALA A 88 9.79 -9.56 -18.83
C ALA A 88 9.77 -10.89 -19.60
N SER A 89 8.72 -11.71 -19.41
CA SER A 89 8.56 -12.96 -20.16
C SER A 89 8.23 -12.71 -21.64
N ALA A 90 7.32 -11.76 -21.92
CA ALA A 90 7.01 -11.34 -23.29
C ALA A 90 8.23 -10.73 -24.00
N HIS A 91 8.98 -9.87 -23.32
CA HIS A 91 10.19 -9.24 -23.86
C HIS A 91 11.27 -10.29 -24.18
N ARG A 92 11.51 -11.25 -23.28
CA ARG A 92 12.42 -12.38 -23.56
C ARG A 92 11.93 -13.27 -24.69
N ALA A 93 10.63 -13.49 -24.82
CA ALA A 93 10.06 -14.26 -25.93
C ALA A 93 10.29 -13.56 -27.27
N VAL A 94 10.11 -12.24 -27.33
CA VAL A 94 10.43 -11.43 -28.53
C VAL A 94 11.92 -11.51 -28.86
N LEU A 95 12.83 -11.32 -27.89
CA LEU A 95 14.27 -11.43 -28.16
C LEU A 95 14.69 -12.82 -28.65
N ARG A 96 14.09 -13.89 -28.12
CA ARG A 96 14.33 -15.27 -28.59
C ARG A 96 13.74 -15.53 -29.98
N GLY A 97 12.58 -14.96 -30.29
CA GLY A 97 11.93 -15.11 -31.60
C GLY A 97 12.69 -14.43 -32.74
N TRP A 98 13.50 -13.41 -32.44
CA TRP A 98 14.30 -12.66 -33.41
C TRP A 98 15.79 -13.06 -33.42
N GLY A 99 16.23 -13.89 -32.45
CA GLY A 99 17.58 -14.45 -32.37
C GLY A 99 17.71 -15.89 -32.88
N ALA A 100 16.62 -16.48 -33.37
CA ALA A 100 16.61 -17.76 -34.08
C ALA A 100 16.54 -17.50 -35.60
N ALA A 101 17.64 -17.04 -36.18
CA ALA A 101 17.93 -17.06 -37.61
C ALA A 101 19.43 -17.30 -37.81
#